data_AF-V5SJV5-F1
#
_entry.id   AF-V5SJV5-F1
#
_cell.length_a   1.000
_cell.length_b   1.000
_cell.length_c   1.000
_cell.angle_alpha   90.00
_cell.angle_beta   90.00
_cell.angle_gamma   90.00
#
_symmetry.space_group_name_H-M   'P 1'
#
loop_
_entity.id
_entity.type
_entity.pdbx_description
1 polymer ?
#
loop_
_entity_poly.entity_id
_entity_poly.type
_entity_poly.pdbx_seq_one_letter_code
_entity_poly.pdbx_strand_id
1 'polypeptide(L)'
;MARILICHVPKDGSTARELGAALMGRGHFVSFDGEPDTPRADRSQRLRQFEAVVVIWTEVSAQSAGLEAVAREALPLNLLAPVRAEEVDKTRVPLQFRKLNMFAPRDVDGIARLVARLSTAATSRREMAASPPVHFERKEKPKPPQPAAATVPAPVPQRAVELPPKETPAVFQTAAVIQASEPKLAPATELSGPHERTQPSRPVSSPQVPSFQASSAPAPTYPAASSHAHAAIPPVFESHAAVKARPLFDLPEVAPTFPEPEVSAPSLEEPAKPSRAAELHNALNPQRDQRPAVTAADLSRAVDDGLLVWRIPEAMWLGEPITVEIALNRPHLAGLFPADAATTGHQALRRQSIETLSVSLYGHTDVFEIERQSERTQFVIAKHAQAGRDPATVGRWTWLVTPQAAGVQDLVVRISVLLRDRNGVPEPVALPDRRFEIAIDVPEGADLVSGLAGWHRA
;
A
#
# COMPACT_ATOMS: atom_id res chain seq x y z
N MET A 1 2.81 0.15 -9.88
CA MET A 1 3.27 0.46 -8.50
C MET A 1 3.31 -0.83 -7.72
N ALA A 2 4.44 -1.19 -7.12
CA ALA A 2 4.61 -2.49 -6.47
C ALA A 2 4.67 -2.39 -4.94
N ARG A 3 4.17 -3.42 -4.24
CA ARG A 3 4.30 -3.59 -2.78
C ARG A 3 5.59 -4.36 -2.49
N ILE A 4 6.56 -3.72 -1.86
CA ILE A 4 7.89 -4.24 -1.56
C ILE A 4 8.02 -4.48 -0.05
N LEU A 5 8.57 -5.62 0.33
CA LEU A 5 9.07 -5.85 1.69
C LEU A 5 10.60 -5.84 1.67
N ILE A 6 11.23 -4.96 2.46
CA ILE A 6 12.68 -4.96 2.67
C ILE A 6 13.00 -5.69 3.97
N CYS A 7 13.65 -6.84 3.86
CA CYS A 7 14.11 -7.65 4.98
C CYS A 7 15.59 -7.35 5.25
N HIS A 8 15.90 -6.97 6.49
CA HIS A 8 17.24 -6.59 6.92
C HIS A 8 17.41 -6.93 8.41
N VAL A 9 18.65 -7.03 8.87
CA VAL A 9 18.96 -7.14 10.31
C VAL A 9 18.98 -5.73 10.90
N PRO A 10 18.64 -5.50 12.19
CA PRO A 10 18.52 -4.14 12.75
C PRO A 10 19.75 -3.25 12.56
N LYS A 11 20.95 -3.87 12.56
CA LYS A 11 22.23 -3.19 12.37
C LYS A 11 22.40 -2.59 10.97
N ASP A 12 21.68 -3.11 9.97
CA ASP A 12 21.72 -2.65 8.58
C ASP A 12 20.59 -1.65 8.26
N GLY A 13 19.93 -1.13 9.30
CA GLY A 13 18.75 -0.28 9.16
C GLY A 13 18.98 1.00 8.35
N SER A 14 20.19 1.57 8.37
CA SER A 14 20.52 2.75 7.56
C SER A 14 20.45 2.44 6.06
N THR A 15 21.19 1.43 5.60
CA THR A 15 21.20 1.00 4.19
C THR A 15 19.82 0.58 3.72
N ALA A 16 19.08 -0.15 4.55
CA ALA A 16 17.70 -0.55 4.25
C ALA A 16 16.79 0.68 4.07
N ARG A 17 16.87 1.66 4.97
CA ARG A 17 16.06 2.89 4.91
C ARG A 17 16.41 3.76 3.72
N GLU A 18 17.69 3.92 3.38
CA GLU A 18 18.15 4.69 2.22
C GLU A 18 17.62 4.06 0.92
N LEU A 19 17.79 2.75 0.74
CA LEU A 19 17.25 2.03 -0.40
C LEU A 19 15.72 2.12 -0.45
N GLY A 20 15.06 1.94 0.70
CA GLY A 20 13.61 2.07 0.80
C GLY A 20 13.11 3.47 0.42
N ALA A 21 13.77 4.53 0.87
CA ALA A 21 13.46 5.91 0.51
C ALA A 21 13.62 6.14 -1.00
N ALA A 22 14.69 5.61 -1.59
CA ALA A 22 14.92 5.71 -3.02
C ALA A 22 13.83 4.97 -3.84
N LEU A 23 13.44 3.76 -3.42
CA LEU A 23 12.36 2.99 -4.06
C LEU A 23 10.99 3.66 -3.87
N MET A 24 10.72 4.28 -2.72
CA MET A 24 9.53 5.09 -2.51
C MET A 24 9.52 6.32 -3.42
N GLY A 25 10.67 6.97 -3.63
CA GLY A 25 10.83 8.07 -4.60
C GLY A 25 10.55 7.65 -6.05
N ARG A 26 10.60 6.35 -6.37
CA ARG A 26 10.18 5.78 -7.65
C ARG A 26 8.72 5.31 -7.68
N GLY A 27 7.94 5.64 -6.65
CA GLY A 27 6.51 5.34 -6.57
C GLY A 27 6.19 3.91 -6.12
N HIS A 28 7.13 3.19 -5.50
CA HIS A 28 6.84 1.89 -4.88
C HIS A 28 6.36 2.03 -3.43
N PHE A 29 5.53 1.09 -2.97
CA PHE A 29 5.15 1.01 -1.56
C PHE A 29 6.12 0.10 -0.82
N VAL A 30 6.84 0.64 0.17
CA VAL A 30 7.90 -0.10 0.87
C VAL A 30 7.52 -0.33 2.34
N SER A 31 7.58 -1.59 2.75
CA SER A 31 7.50 -2.03 4.15
C SER A 31 8.84 -2.58 4.60
N PHE A 32 9.13 -2.50 5.90
CA PHE A 32 10.37 -3.03 6.48
C PHE A 32 10.09 -4.23 7.39
N ASP A 33 10.99 -5.20 7.34
CA ASP A 33 11.10 -6.28 8.32
C ASP A 33 12.51 -6.21 8.92
N GLY A 34 12.62 -5.60 10.09
CA GLY A 34 13.89 -5.40 10.80
C GLY A 34 14.25 -6.54 11.75
N GLU A 35 13.37 -7.51 11.97
CA GLU A 35 13.60 -8.62 12.91
C GLU A 35 13.38 -9.97 12.21
N PRO A 36 14.26 -10.34 11.26
CA PRO A 36 14.09 -11.55 10.47
C PRO A 36 14.31 -12.82 11.31
N ASP A 37 15.08 -12.73 12.40
CA ASP A 37 15.39 -13.85 13.31
C ASP A 37 14.23 -14.22 14.23
N THR A 38 13.27 -13.31 14.44
CA THR A 38 12.07 -13.62 15.22
C THR A 38 11.18 -14.56 14.40
N PRO A 39 10.95 -15.80 14.84
CA PRO A 39 10.11 -16.74 14.10
C PRO A 39 8.66 -16.22 14.09
N ARG A 40 8.03 -16.25 12.91
CA ARG A 40 6.62 -15.86 12.74
C ARG A 40 5.90 -17.01 12.03
N ALA A 41 4.85 -17.55 12.67
CA ALA A 41 4.07 -18.66 12.13
C ALA A 41 3.50 -18.33 10.73
N ASP A 42 3.11 -17.07 10.51
CA ASP A 42 2.45 -16.64 9.27
C ASP A 42 3.40 -15.94 8.27
N ARG A 43 4.71 -16.16 8.39
CA ARG A 43 5.71 -15.47 7.54
C ARG A 43 5.41 -15.67 6.05
N SER A 44 5.20 -16.91 5.63
CA SER A 44 4.90 -17.23 4.23
C SER A 44 3.60 -16.59 3.73
N GLN A 45 2.56 -16.45 4.59
CA GLN A 45 1.33 -15.74 4.23
C GLN A 45 1.59 -14.24 4.08
N ARG A 46 2.38 -13.65 4.97
CA ARG A 46 2.79 -12.24 4.90
C ARG A 46 3.60 -11.95 3.63
N LEU A 47 4.54 -12.82 3.25
CA LEU A 47 5.35 -12.66 2.02
C LEU A 47 4.47 -12.57 0.76
N ARG A 48 3.36 -13.32 0.70
CA ARG A 48 2.41 -13.31 -0.44
C ARG A 48 1.61 -12.01 -0.58
N GLN A 49 1.55 -11.19 0.47
CA GLN A 49 0.93 -9.87 0.42
C GLN A 49 1.79 -8.85 -0.35
N PHE A 50 3.07 -9.18 -0.58
CA PHE A 50 4.02 -8.36 -1.31
C PHE A 50 4.24 -8.91 -2.71
N GLU A 51 4.63 -8.01 -3.62
CA GLU A 51 4.94 -8.30 -5.02
C GLU A 51 6.44 -8.48 -5.24
N ALA A 52 7.26 -7.96 -4.32
CA ALA A 52 8.68 -8.21 -4.27
C ALA A 52 9.18 -8.21 -2.82
N VAL A 53 10.20 -9.01 -2.56
CA VAL A 53 10.88 -9.15 -1.28
C VAL A 53 12.36 -8.87 -1.52
N VAL A 54 12.81 -7.72 -1.04
CA VAL A 54 14.21 -7.29 -1.12
C VAL A 54 14.93 -7.79 0.12
N VAL A 55 15.98 -8.59 -0.07
CA VAL A 55 16.81 -9.11 1.02
C VAL A 55 18.19 -8.48 0.91
N ILE A 56 18.63 -7.80 1.97
CA ILE A 56 19.90 -7.08 2.00
C ILE A 56 20.96 -7.91 2.73
N TRP A 57 21.98 -8.33 1.99
CA TRP A 57 23.16 -9.05 2.49
C TRP A 57 24.29 -8.06 2.81
N THR A 58 24.55 -7.87 4.10
CA THR A 58 25.70 -7.16 4.67
C THR A 58 26.64 -8.17 5.34
N GLU A 59 27.77 -7.71 5.87
CA GLU A 59 28.70 -8.57 6.60
C GLU A 59 28.02 -9.17 7.86
N VAL A 60 27.13 -8.41 8.48
CA VAL A 60 26.35 -8.82 9.64
C VAL A 60 25.23 -9.77 9.23
N SER A 61 24.44 -9.40 8.22
CA SER A 61 23.24 -10.18 7.87
C SER A 61 23.53 -11.48 7.14
N ALA A 62 24.72 -11.64 6.56
CA ALA A 62 25.18 -12.89 5.99
C ALA A 62 25.16 -14.07 6.99
N GLN A 63 25.22 -13.78 8.29
CA GLN A 63 25.19 -14.77 9.37
C GLN A 63 23.79 -14.97 9.98
N SER A 64 22.78 -14.19 9.55
CA SER A 64 21.42 -14.27 10.10
C SER A 64 20.67 -15.47 9.50
N ALA A 65 20.38 -16.45 10.35
CA ALA A 65 19.59 -17.62 10.00
C ALA A 65 18.13 -17.23 9.64
N GLY A 66 17.59 -16.21 10.29
CA GLY A 66 16.26 -15.69 10.00
C GLY A 66 16.17 -15.07 8.61
N LEU A 67 17.16 -14.26 8.23
CA LEU A 67 17.19 -13.64 6.91
C LEU A 67 17.38 -14.68 5.80
N GLU A 68 18.21 -15.69 6.06
CA GLU A 68 18.33 -16.85 5.18
C GLU A 68 17.02 -17.59 5.00
N ALA A 69 16.28 -17.84 6.09
CA ALA A 69 14.97 -18.49 6.03
C ALA A 69 13.97 -17.68 5.20
N VAL A 70 13.90 -16.36 5.41
CA VAL A 70 13.04 -15.46 4.62
C VAL A 70 13.39 -15.52 3.13
N ALA A 71 14.69 -15.44 2.79
CA ALA A 71 15.13 -15.52 1.40
C ALA A 71 14.80 -16.88 0.77
N ARG A 72 14.91 -17.96 1.55
CA ARG A 72 14.60 -19.32 1.11
C ARG A 72 13.11 -19.52 0.87
N GLU A 73 12.25 -18.92 1.70
CA GLU A 73 10.79 -18.92 1.52
C GLU A 73 10.35 -18.04 0.33
N ALA A 74 11.02 -16.91 0.09
CA ALA A 74 10.69 -15.99 -1.00
C ALA A 74 11.12 -16.51 -2.39
N LEU A 75 12.16 -17.35 -2.44
CA LEU A 75 12.72 -17.89 -3.68
C LEU A 75 11.70 -18.70 -4.52
N PRO A 76 11.01 -19.73 -4.00
CA PRO A 76 10.02 -20.49 -4.79
C PRO A 76 8.83 -19.62 -5.22
N LEU A 77 8.50 -18.58 -4.46
CA LEU A 77 7.45 -17.63 -4.80
C LEU A 77 7.82 -16.73 -5.98
N ASN A 78 9.09 -16.73 -6.41
CA ASN A 78 9.62 -15.81 -7.41
C ASN A 78 9.38 -14.33 -7.04
N LEU A 79 9.56 -14.00 -5.77
CA LEU A 79 9.44 -12.63 -5.25
C LEU A 79 10.79 -12.03 -4.85
N LEU A 80 11.85 -12.84 -4.82
CA LEU A 80 13.15 -12.46 -4.25
C LEU A 80 13.92 -11.49 -5.16
N ALA A 81 14.28 -10.34 -4.60
CA ALA A 81 15.24 -9.39 -5.15
C ALA A 81 16.48 -9.33 -4.22
N PRO A 82 17.54 -10.10 -4.50
CA PRO A 82 18.69 -10.15 -3.61
C PRO A 82 19.59 -8.91 -3.83
N VAL A 83 19.88 -8.21 -2.74
CA VAL A 83 20.76 -7.05 -2.70
C VAL A 83 21.97 -7.39 -1.85
N ARG A 84 23.17 -7.11 -2.33
CA ARG A 84 24.43 -7.37 -1.64
C ARG A 84 25.20 -6.08 -1.50
N ALA A 85 25.55 -5.71 -0.27
CA ALA A 85 26.39 -4.55 -0.02
C ALA A 85 27.77 -4.72 -0.70
N GLU A 86 28.37 -3.61 -1.13
CA GLU A 86 29.53 -3.64 -2.03
C GLU A 86 30.78 -4.22 -1.35
N GLU A 87 30.90 -3.98 -0.04
CA GLU A 87 31.95 -4.45 0.85
C GLU A 87 31.87 -5.96 1.17
N VAL A 88 30.73 -6.62 0.91
CA VAL A 88 30.53 -8.02 1.26
C VAL A 88 30.96 -8.92 0.14
N ASP A 89 31.95 -9.78 0.37
CA ASP A 89 32.33 -10.79 -0.61
C ASP A 89 31.16 -11.77 -0.91
N LYS A 90 31.01 -12.14 -2.18
CA LYS A 90 30.02 -13.10 -2.66
C LYS A 90 30.15 -14.46 -1.97
N THR A 91 31.34 -14.80 -1.46
CA THR A 91 31.59 -16.02 -0.68
C THR A 91 30.98 -15.99 0.72
N ARG A 92 30.62 -14.82 1.26
CA ARG A 92 29.96 -14.69 2.56
C ARG A 92 28.45 -14.95 2.50
N VAL A 93 27.84 -14.73 1.33
CA VAL A 93 26.41 -14.99 1.11
C VAL A 93 26.13 -16.50 1.15
N PRO A 94 24.97 -16.97 1.67
CA PRO A 94 24.61 -18.39 1.67
C PRO A 94 24.65 -19.01 0.27
N LEU A 95 25.16 -20.24 0.18
CA LEU A 95 25.55 -20.90 -1.08
C LEU A 95 24.41 -20.95 -2.11
N GLN A 96 23.17 -21.16 -1.66
CA GLN A 96 21.97 -21.21 -2.50
C GLN A 96 21.67 -19.89 -3.23
N PHE A 97 22.12 -18.75 -2.70
CA PHE A 97 21.87 -17.43 -3.31
C PHE A 97 23.05 -16.90 -4.11
N ARG A 98 24.25 -17.48 -3.99
CA ARG A 98 25.44 -17.02 -4.71
C ARG A 98 25.30 -17.05 -6.23
N LYS A 99 24.44 -17.92 -6.77
CA LYS A 99 24.21 -18.02 -8.23
C LYS A 99 23.23 -16.95 -8.75
N LEU A 100 22.53 -16.25 -7.87
CA LEU A 100 21.58 -15.22 -8.26
C LEU A 100 22.32 -13.96 -8.71
N ASN A 101 21.69 -13.21 -9.62
CA ASN A 101 22.15 -11.87 -9.97
C ASN A 101 21.80 -10.93 -8.81
N MET A 102 22.81 -10.45 -8.09
CA MET A 102 22.64 -9.60 -6.91
C MET A 102 22.93 -8.15 -7.26
N PHE A 103 22.08 -7.25 -6.77
CA PHE A 103 22.21 -5.81 -7.00
C PHE A 103 23.01 -5.16 -5.87
N ALA A 104 23.73 -4.09 -6.18
CA ALA A 104 24.27 -3.20 -5.15
C ALA A 104 23.13 -2.32 -4.59
N PRO A 105 23.16 -1.91 -3.30
CA PRO A 105 22.14 -1.02 -2.74
C PRO A 105 22.02 0.31 -3.50
N ARG A 106 23.10 0.77 -4.14
CA ARG A 106 23.13 2.00 -4.94
C ARG A 106 22.48 1.85 -6.31
N ASP A 107 22.32 0.63 -6.82
CA ASP A 107 21.68 0.36 -8.11
C ASP A 107 20.15 0.36 -7.99
N VAL A 108 19.61 1.50 -7.55
CA VAL A 108 18.17 1.68 -7.32
C VAL A 108 17.38 1.46 -8.60
N ASP A 109 17.92 1.86 -9.75
CA ASP A 109 17.30 1.68 -11.06
C ASP A 109 17.20 0.21 -11.47
N GLY A 110 18.28 -0.56 -11.31
CA GLY A 110 18.27 -2.00 -11.55
C GLY A 110 17.29 -2.73 -10.64
N ILE A 111 17.29 -2.39 -9.35
CA ILE A 111 16.36 -2.96 -8.37
C ILE A 111 14.92 -2.62 -8.71
N ALA A 112 14.60 -1.36 -9.01
CA ALA A 112 13.24 -0.93 -9.37
C ALA A 112 12.73 -1.64 -10.64
N ARG A 113 13.59 -1.83 -11.65
CA ARG A 113 13.25 -2.59 -12.86
C ARG A 113 12.99 -4.07 -12.56
N LEU A 114 13.81 -4.69 -11.71
CA LEU A 114 13.55 -6.07 -11.28
C LEU A 114 12.22 -6.16 -10.54
N VAL A 115 11.98 -5.28 -9.56
CA VAL A 115 10.73 -5.24 -8.80
C VAL A 115 9.52 -5.08 -9.72
N ALA A 116 9.60 -4.21 -10.73
CA ALA A 116 8.53 -4.05 -11.70
C ALA A 116 8.25 -5.35 -12.46
N ARG A 117 9.29 -6.09 -12.88
CA ARG A 117 9.14 -7.40 -13.52
C ARG A 117 8.50 -8.44 -12.58
N LEU A 118 8.93 -8.48 -11.32
CA LEU A 118 8.37 -9.39 -10.32
C LEU A 118 6.90 -9.07 -10.04
N SER A 119 6.56 -7.78 -9.95
CA SER A 119 5.18 -7.29 -9.78
C SER A 119 4.28 -7.72 -10.93
N THR A 120 4.70 -7.54 -12.19
CA THR A 120 3.93 -8.01 -13.35
C THR A 120 3.71 -9.53 -13.32
N ALA A 121 4.75 -10.29 -12.96
CA ALA A 121 4.65 -11.74 -12.85
C ALA A 121 3.73 -12.18 -11.69
N ALA A 122 3.77 -11.48 -10.55
CA ALA A 122 2.92 -11.75 -9.40
C ALA A 122 1.44 -11.47 -9.73
N THR A 123 1.15 -10.36 -10.40
CA THR A 123 -0.21 -10.00 -10.85
C THR A 123 -0.75 -11.02 -11.85
N SER A 124 0.04 -11.40 -12.86
CA SER A 124 -0.34 -12.43 -13.83
C SER A 124 -0.64 -13.78 -13.16
N ARG A 125 0.14 -14.18 -12.14
CA ARG A 125 -0.14 -15.40 -11.37
C ARG A 125 -1.44 -15.32 -10.57
N ARG A 126 -1.73 -14.17 -9.96
CA ARG A 126 -3.00 -13.96 -9.25
C ARG A 126 -4.18 -14.00 -10.22
N GLU A 127 -4.06 -13.38 -11.38
CA GLU A 127 -5.09 -13.39 -12.42
C GLU A 127 -5.35 -14.80 -12.97
N MET A 128 -4.30 -15.60 -13.22
CA MET A 128 -4.46 -17.00 -13.60
C MET A 128 -5.07 -17.86 -12.49
N ALA A 129 -4.74 -17.58 -11.22
CA ALA A 129 -5.30 -18.31 -10.09
C ALA A 129 -6.76 -17.93 -9.80
N ALA A 130 -7.16 -16.70 -10.10
CA ALA A 130 -8.53 -16.21 -9.96
C ALA A 130 -9.42 -16.59 -11.17
N SER A 131 -8.81 -16.90 -12.32
CA SER A 131 -9.55 -17.37 -13.48
C SER A 131 -10.22 -18.71 -13.16
N PRO A 132 -11.56 -18.83 -13.32
CA PRO A 132 -12.26 -20.07 -13.07
C PRO A 132 -11.64 -21.17 -13.95
N PRO A 133 -11.52 -22.41 -13.45
CA PRO A 133 -10.96 -23.50 -14.22
C PRO A 133 -11.75 -23.60 -15.53
N VAL A 134 -11.08 -23.32 -16.65
CA VAL A 134 -11.70 -23.39 -17.96
C VAL A 134 -12.15 -24.82 -18.14
N HIS A 135 -13.46 -25.06 -18.00
CA HIS A 135 -14.05 -26.35 -18.24
C HIS A 135 -13.99 -26.54 -19.76
N PHE A 136 -12.87 -27.06 -20.24
CA PHE A 136 -12.80 -27.62 -21.57
C PHE A 136 -13.76 -28.80 -21.56
N GLU A 137 -14.99 -28.57 -22.05
CA GLU A 137 -15.82 -29.64 -22.54
C GLU A 137 -14.96 -30.39 -23.55
N ARG A 138 -14.42 -31.51 -23.08
CA ARG A 138 -13.69 -32.44 -23.91
C ARG A 138 -14.74 -33.00 -24.85
N LYS A 139 -14.98 -32.33 -25.98
CA LYS A 139 -15.73 -32.86 -27.11
C LYS A 139 -15.17 -34.24 -27.36
N GLU A 140 -15.95 -35.26 -26.99
CA GLU A 140 -15.57 -36.64 -27.17
C GLU A 140 -15.23 -36.80 -28.65
N LYS A 141 -13.95 -37.05 -28.91
CA LYS A 141 -13.48 -37.31 -30.26
C LYS A 141 -14.23 -38.56 -30.72
N PRO A 142 -15.00 -38.50 -31.83
CA PRO A 142 -15.81 -39.62 -32.27
C PRO A 142 -14.94 -40.87 -32.40
N LYS A 143 -15.37 -41.92 -31.70
CA LYS A 143 -14.72 -43.22 -31.64
C LYS A 143 -14.49 -43.72 -33.07
N PRO A 144 -13.24 -43.96 -33.51
CA PRO A 144 -13.00 -44.56 -34.81
C PRO A 144 -13.64 -45.96 -34.86
N PRO A 145 -14.21 -46.37 -36.02
CA PRO A 145 -14.89 -47.65 -36.16
C PRO A 145 -13.93 -48.79 -35.83
N GLN A 146 -14.32 -49.64 -34.88
CA GLN A 146 -13.62 -50.86 -34.53
C GLN A 146 -13.67 -51.83 -35.73
N PRO A 147 -12.53 -52.30 -36.26
CA PRO A 147 -12.52 -53.44 -37.17
C PRO A 147 -12.97 -54.70 -36.42
N ALA A 148 -13.74 -55.50 -37.13
CA ALA A 148 -14.38 -56.71 -36.63
C ALA A 148 -13.37 -57.74 -36.07
N ALA A 149 -13.79 -58.34 -34.96
CA ALA A 149 -13.40 -59.59 -34.34
C ALA A 149 -12.28 -60.42 -35.02
N ALA A 150 -11.18 -60.60 -34.29
CA ALA A 150 -10.41 -61.83 -34.33
C ALA A 150 -10.36 -62.42 -32.91
N THR A 151 -11.05 -63.54 -32.77
CA THR A 151 -11.21 -64.38 -31.58
C THR A 151 -9.87 -65.01 -31.17
N VAL A 152 -9.38 -64.74 -29.96
CA VAL A 152 -8.29 -65.52 -29.33
C VAL A 152 -8.54 -65.59 -27.81
N PRO A 153 -8.30 -66.75 -27.14
CA PRO A 153 -8.95 -67.12 -25.88
C PRO A 153 -8.22 -66.64 -24.62
N ALA A 154 -8.99 -66.68 -23.53
CA ALA A 154 -8.67 -66.29 -22.16
C ALA A 154 -7.42 -66.95 -21.55
N PRO A 155 -6.81 -66.28 -20.55
CA PRO A 155 -6.33 -66.99 -19.38
C PRO A 155 -6.74 -66.36 -18.02
N VAL A 156 -7.32 -67.23 -17.19
CA VAL A 156 -7.10 -67.49 -15.75
C VAL A 156 -7.23 -66.33 -14.73
N PRO A 157 -8.11 -66.47 -13.71
CA PRO A 157 -8.27 -65.49 -12.63
C PRO A 157 -7.19 -65.64 -11.55
N GLN A 158 -6.44 -64.56 -11.28
CA GLN A 158 -5.57 -64.46 -10.11
C GLN A 158 -6.33 -63.91 -8.90
N ARG A 159 -6.71 -64.85 -8.04
CA ARG A 159 -6.66 -64.84 -6.57
C ARG A 159 -6.55 -63.47 -5.87
N ALA A 160 -7.66 -63.10 -5.22
CA ALA A 160 -7.74 -62.06 -4.21
C ALA A 160 -6.78 -62.33 -3.04
N VAL A 161 -6.00 -61.33 -2.67
CA VAL A 161 -5.28 -61.27 -1.39
C VAL A 161 -5.98 -60.25 -0.51
N GLU A 162 -6.63 -60.81 0.49
CA GLU A 162 -7.32 -60.19 1.61
C GLU A 162 -6.29 -59.55 2.55
N LEU A 163 -6.47 -58.26 2.87
CA LEU A 163 -5.65 -57.51 3.83
C LEU A 163 -6.53 -57.13 5.04
N PRO A 164 -6.12 -57.46 6.28
CA PRO A 164 -6.94 -57.22 7.47
C PRO A 164 -6.90 -55.76 7.97
N PRO A 165 -7.93 -55.34 8.73
CA PRO A 165 -8.11 -53.96 9.18
C PRO A 165 -7.16 -53.60 10.32
N LYS A 166 -6.62 -52.37 10.27
CA LYS A 166 -5.71 -51.82 11.28
C LYS A 166 -6.51 -51.09 12.37
N GLU A 167 -6.19 -51.47 13.59
CA GLU A 167 -6.78 -51.08 14.86
C GLU A 167 -6.68 -49.57 15.17
N THR A 168 -7.74 -49.07 15.78
CA THR A 168 -7.83 -47.86 16.60
C THR A 168 -7.07 -48.00 17.92
N PRO A 169 -6.51 -46.89 18.45
CA PRO A 169 -6.66 -46.60 19.88
C PRO A 169 -7.19 -45.16 20.10
N ALA A 170 -8.26 -45.00 20.88
CA ALA A 170 -8.24 -44.63 22.31
C ALA A 170 -7.71 -43.20 22.53
N VAL A 171 -8.59 -42.18 22.61
CA VAL A 171 -9.23 -41.70 23.85
C VAL A 171 -8.23 -41.51 24.98
N PHE A 172 -7.77 -40.26 25.15
CA PHE A 172 -7.36 -39.72 26.44
C PHE A 172 -8.16 -38.45 26.71
N GLN A 173 -9.11 -38.59 27.63
CA GLN A 173 -9.67 -37.49 28.39
C GLN A 173 -8.68 -37.14 29.51
N THR A 174 -8.33 -35.88 29.64
CA THR A 174 -7.82 -35.33 30.89
C THR A 174 -8.63 -34.10 31.23
N ALA A 175 -9.45 -34.25 32.27
CA ALA A 175 -10.07 -33.18 33.02
C ALA A 175 -9.04 -32.57 33.98
N ALA A 176 -9.01 -31.24 34.05
CA ALA A 176 -8.51 -30.45 35.19
C ALA A 176 -9.28 -29.12 35.13
N VAL A 177 -10.35 -28.94 35.88
CA VAL A 177 -10.39 -28.51 37.30
C VAL A 177 -9.72 -27.13 37.50
N ILE A 178 -10.55 -26.10 37.41
CA ILE A 178 -10.76 -24.99 38.36
C ILE A 178 -9.54 -24.53 39.16
N GLN A 179 -9.13 -23.28 38.94
CA GLN A 179 -8.85 -22.34 40.03
C GLN A 179 -9.06 -20.90 39.58
N ALA A 180 -10.23 -20.37 39.97
CA ALA A 180 -10.53 -18.95 39.99
C ALA A 180 -9.65 -18.28 41.07
N SER A 181 -9.03 -17.16 40.71
CA SER A 181 -8.38 -16.25 41.66
C SER A 181 -8.97 -14.86 41.45
N GLU A 182 -9.94 -14.51 42.30
CA GLU A 182 -10.38 -13.13 42.54
C GLU A 182 -9.21 -12.27 43.05
N PRO A 183 -9.14 -11.00 42.65
CA PRO A 183 -8.56 -9.97 43.49
C PRO A 183 -9.67 -9.06 44.04
N LYS A 184 -10.13 -9.43 45.24
CA LYS A 184 -10.33 -8.58 46.43
C LYS A 184 -10.48 -7.06 46.18
N LEU A 185 -11.73 -6.60 46.28
CA LEU A 185 -12.09 -5.21 46.60
C LEU A 185 -11.56 -4.81 47.99
N ALA A 186 -11.10 -3.56 48.08
CA ALA A 186 -10.91 -2.80 49.32
C ALA A 186 -11.34 -1.33 49.05
N PRO A 187 -11.74 -0.58 50.10
CA PRO A 187 -13.00 0.16 50.05
C PRO A 187 -12.87 1.68 49.84
N ALA A 188 -14.04 2.25 49.59
CA ALA A 188 -14.37 3.66 49.48
C ALA A 188 -13.72 4.56 50.54
N THR A 189 -13.34 5.77 50.11
CA THR A 189 -13.25 6.95 50.97
C THR A 189 -14.07 8.05 50.31
N GLU A 190 -15.29 8.24 50.83
CA GLU A 190 -16.03 9.48 50.70
C GLU A 190 -15.30 10.57 51.49
N LEU A 191 -15.11 11.74 50.87
CA LEU A 191 -15.02 12.98 51.62
C LEU A 191 -15.60 14.13 50.79
N SER A 192 -16.66 14.66 51.37
CA SER A 192 -17.52 15.75 50.96
C SER A 192 -16.77 17.07 50.69
N GLY A 193 -17.37 17.92 49.86
CA GLY A 193 -17.03 19.34 49.82
C GLY A 193 -17.65 20.10 48.64
N PRO A 194 -18.58 21.04 48.85
CA PRO A 194 -19.44 21.60 47.81
C PRO A 194 -18.81 22.84 47.17
N HIS A 195 -19.01 23.03 45.85
CA HIS A 195 -18.96 24.37 45.26
C HIS A 195 -20.09 24.58 44.26
N GLU A 196 -21.12 25.28 44.74
CA GLU A 196 -21.96 26.17 43.96
C GLU A 196 -21.11 27.13 43.13
N ARG A 197 -21.37 27.21 41.82
CA ARG A 197 -21.40 28.51 41.12
C ARG A 197 -22.12 28.41 39.77
N THR A 198 -23.38 28.82 39.81
CA THR A 198 -23.96 29.87 38.96
C THR A 198 -23.70 29.78 37.45
N GLN A 199 -24.63 29.17 36.73
CA GLN A 199 -24.89 29.45 35.33
C GLN A 199 -25.62 30.80 35.19
N PRO A 200 -25.23 31.68 34.25
CA PRO A 200 -26.13 32.65 33.66
C PRO A 200 -26.63 32.14 32.31
N SER A 201 -27.91 31.77 32.31
CA SER A 201 -28.77 31.66 31.14
C SER A 201 -28.68 32.91 30.25
N ARG A 202 -28.38 32.72 28.97
CA ARG A 202 -28.60 33.72 27.92
C ARG A 202 -29.53 33.17 26.82
N PRO A 203 -30.39 34.05 26.27
CA PRO A 203 -31.57 33.65 25.54
C PRO A 203 -31.31 33.23 24.10
N VAL A 204 -32.23 32.37 23.66
CA VAL A 204 -32.54 31.98 22.29
C VAL A 204 -32.73 33.22 21.41
N SER A 205 -31.94 33.32 20.34
CA SER A 205 -32.24 34.16 19.19
C SER A 205 -32.15 33.30 17.93
N SER A 206 -33.31 32.94 17.40
CA SER A 206 -33.50 32.27 16.13
C SER A 206 -33.10 33.22 14.98
N PRO A 207 -32.19 32.85 14.06
CA PRO A 207 -32.06 33.55 12.80
C PRO A 207 -33.17 33.10 11.85
N GLN A 208 -33.99 34.09 11.52
CA GLN A 208 -35.05 34.12 10.54
C GLN A 208 -34.57 33.63 9.16
N VAL A 209 -35.26 32.62 8.62
CA VAL A 209 -35.07 32.09 7.27
C VAL A 209 -35.57 33.11 6.24
N PRO A 210 -34.74 33.59 5.28
CA PRO A 210 -35.27 34.26 4.11
C PRO A 210 -35.78 33.21 3.12
N SER A 211 -37.10 33.20 2.96
CA SER A 211 -37.83 32.54 1.90
C SER A 211 -37.37 33.03 0.53
N PHE A 212 -36.61 32.20 -0.21
CA PHE A 212 -36.37 32.41 -1.62
C PHE A 212 -37.48 31.75 -2.44
N GLN A 213 -38.16 32.60 -3.20
CA GLN A 213 -39.18 32.25 -4.18
C GLN A 213 -38.65 31.25 -5.20
N ALA A 214 -39.48 30.24 -5.46
CA ALA A 214 -39.39 29.35 -6.60
C ALA A 214 -39.46 30.16 -7.90
N SER A 215 -38.37 30.16 -8.67
CA SER A 215 -38.38 30.56 -10.07
C SER A 215 -38.21 29.31 -10.92
N SER A 216 -39.33 28.75 -11.33
CA SER A 216 -39.45 27.70 -12.33
C SER A 216 -38.89 28.17 -13.67
N ALA A 217 -37.77 27.58 -14.10
CA ALA A 217 -37.26 27.68 -15.46
C ALA A 217 -37.55 26.36 -16.21
N PRO A 218 -37.98 26.43 -17.49
CA PRO A 218 -38.48 25.28 -18.22
C PRO A 218 -37.37 24.35 -18.70
N ALA A 219 -37.69 23.05 -18.74
CA ALA A 219 -36.85 21.98 -19.26
C ALA A 219 -36.50 22.17 -20.75
N PRO A 220 -35.26 21.89 -21.18
CA PRO A 220 -34.96 21.77 -22.60
C PRO A 220 -35.48 20.44 -23.13
N THR A 221 -36.44 20.55 -24.05
CA THR A 221 -36.93 19.51 -24.94
C THR A 221 -35.78 19.01 -25.83
N TYR A 222 -35.35 17.76 -25.65
CA TYR A 222 -34.48 17.08 -26.61
C TYR A 222 -35.34 16.34 -27.65
N PRO A 223 -35.14 16.57 -28.95
CA PRO A 223 -35.85 15.85 -29.99
C PRO A 223 -35.29 14.42 -30.15
N ALA A 224 -36.22 13.47 -30.20
CA ALA A 224 -35.98 12.10 -30.62
C ALA A 224 -35.76 12.01 -32.14
N ALA A 225 -34.66 11.38 -32.53
CA ALA A 225 -34.37 10.79 -33.84
C ALA A 225 -33.06 10.00 -33.66
N SER A 226 -32.79 8.84 -34.22
CA SER A 226 -33.49 7.98 -35.17
C SER A 226 -32.71 6.66 -35.18
N SER A 227 -33.45 5.57 -35.36
CA SER A 227 -32.98 4.22 -35.61
C SER A 227 -31.86 4.16 -36.68
N HIS A 228 -30.72 3.58 -36.34
CA HIS A 228 -29.77 3.07 -37.33
C HIS A 228 -29.56 1.57 -37.15
N ALA A 229 -29.86 0.87 -38.24
CA ALA A 229 -29.73 -0.56 -38.44
C ALA A 229 -28.28 -1.05 -38.22
N HIS A 230 -28.14 -2.18 -37.53
CA HIS A 230 -26.92 -2.95 -37.50
C HIS A 230 -26.64 -3.51 -38.90
N ALA A 231 -25.65 -2.91 -39.56
CA ALA A 231 -25.04 -3.43 -40.77
C ALA A 231 -24.05 -4.55 -40.43
N ALA A 232 -24.16 -5.60 -41.25
CA ALA A 232 -23.28 -6.74 -41.51
C ALA A 232 -21.87 -6.78 -40.86
N ILE A 233 -21.65 -7.94 -40.24
CA ILE A 233 -20.36 -8.53 -39.86
C ILE A 233 -19.49 -8.75 -41.12
N PRO A 234 -18.25 -8.23 -41.20
CA PRO A 234 -17.28 -8.71 -42.18
C PRO A 234 -16.51 -9.94 -41.67
N PRO A 235 -16.08 -10.85 -42.57
CA PRO A 235 -15.50 -12.14 -42.22
C PRO A 235 -14.05 -12.05 -41.73
N VAL A 236 -13.73 -12.99 -40.84
CA VAL A 236 -12.39 -13.31 -40.33
C VAL A 236 -11.51 -13.79 -41.49
N PHE A 237 -10.41 -13.08 -41.76
CA PHE A 237 -9.34 -13.55 -42.64
C PHE A 237 -8.28 -14.29 -41.82
N GLU A 238 -8.22 -15.61 -41.99
CA GLU A 238 -7.06 -16.43 -41.67
C GLU A 238 -5.87 -15.99 -42.55
N SER A 239 -4.79 -15.55 -41.91
CA SER A 239 -3.51 -15.31 -42.59
C SER A 239 -2.48 -16.32 -42.07
N HIS A 240 -2.41 -17.46 -42.75
CA HIS A 240 -1.24 -18.32 -42.74
C HIS A 240 -0.14 -17.66 -43.59
N ALA A 241 0.92 -17.16 -42.94
CA ALA A 241 2.17 -16.84 -43.63
C ALA A 241 3.35 -17.26 -42.75
N ALA A 242 3.94 -18.40 -43.12
CA ALA A 242 5.20 -18.88 -42.59
C ALA A 242 6.34 -17.95 -43.03
N VAL A 243 6.84 -17.11 -42.13
CA VAL A 243 8.06 -16.33 -42.34
C VAL A 243 9.24 -17.16 -41.86
N LYS A 244 10.01 -17.70 -42.81
CA LYS A 244 11.34 -18.28 -42.57
C LYS A 244 12.26 -17.18 -42.03
N ALA A 245 12.63 -17.27 -40.76
CA ALA A 245 13.69 -16.47 -40.16
C ALA A 245 15.03 -16.81 -40.82
N ARG A 246 15.70 -15.81 -41.40
CA ARG A 246 17.14 -15.90 -41.73
C ARG A 246 17.96 -15.67 -40.45
N PRO A 247 19.04 -16.43 -40.22
CA PRO A 247 19.94 -16.18 -39.10
C PRO A 247 20.69 -14.86 -39.33
N LEU A 248 20.62 -13.97 -38.34
CA LEU A 248 21.26 -12.67 -38.33
C LEU A 248 22.69 -12.80 -37.77
N PHE A 249 23.57 -13.48 -38.52
CA PHE A 249 25.01 -13.52 -38.25
C PHE A 249 25.74 -13.28 -39.56
N ASP A 250 25.81 -12.01 -39.96
CA ASP A 250 26.92 -11.44 -40.73
C ASP A 250 26.61 -9.97 -40.96
N LEU A 251 27.07 -9.14 -40.03
CA LEU A 251 27.29 -7.71 -40.26
C LEU A 251 28.80 -7.47 -40.11
N PRO A 252 29.44 -6.79 -41.06
CA PRO A 252 30.86 -6.50 -41.00
C PRO A 252 31.19 -5.59 -39.82
N GLU A 253 32.25 -5.91 -39.08
CA GLU A 253 32.85 -5.06 -38.05
C GLU A 253 33.26 -3.71 -38.68
N VAL A 254 32.44 -2.68 -38.45
CA VAL A 254 32.85 -1.29 -38.67
C VAL A 254 33.36 -0.79 -37.33
N ALA A 255 34.68 -0.66 -37.22
CA ALA A 255 35.33 -0.02 -36.08
C ALA A 255 34.79 1.42 -35.92
N PRO A 256 34.22 1.79 -34.77
CA PRO A 256 33.82 3.17 -34.56
C PRO A 256 35.08 3.98 -34.24
N THR A 257 35.57 4.71 -35.23
CA THR A 257 36.53 5.81 -35.02
C THR A 257 35.78 6.94 -34.32
N PHE A 258 35.79 6.93 -32.98
CA PHE A 258 35.37 8.08 -32.19
C PHE A 258 36.47 9.15 -32.23
N PRO A 259 36.16 10.42 -32.54
CA PRO A 259 37.10 11.50 -32.33
C PRO A 259 37.38 11.63 -30.84
N GLU A 260 38.67 11.59 -30.52
CA GLU A 260 39.26 11.77 -29.20
C GLU A 260 38.82 13.13 -28.63
N PRO A 261 38.04 13.18 -27.53
CA PRO A 261 37.72 14.44 -26.89
C PRO A 261 38.99 14.99 -26.24
N GLU A 262 39.39 16.20 -26.64
CA GLU A 262 40.44 16.97 -25.98
C GLU A 262 40.15 17.03 -24.48
N VAL A 263 41.07 16.43 -23.70
CA VAL A 263 41.07 16.47 -22.25
C VAL A 263 41.37 17.90 -21.82
N SER A 264 40.31 18.70 -21.67
CA SER A 264 40.37 19.91 -20.86
C SER A 264 40.66 19.47 -19.42
N ALA A 265 41.77 19.96 -18.89
CA ALA A 265 42.25 19.67 -17.55
C ALA A 265 41.14 19.83 -16.49
N PRO A 266 41.11 18.97 -15.46
CA PRO A 266 40.18 19.15 -14.34
C PRO A 266 40.55 20.42 -13.59
N SER A 267 39.74 21.46 -13.77
CA SER A 267 39.68 22.58 -12.84
C SER A 267 39.32 22.02 -11.46
N LEU A 268 40.26 22.07 -10.53
CA LEU A 268 40.03 21.89 -9.11
C LEU A 268 38.98 22.92 -8.65
N GLU A 269 37.70 22.55 -8.72
CA GLU A 269 36.65 23.29 -8.03
C GLU A 269 36.88 23.11 -6.53
N GLU A 270 37.52 24.10 -5.92
CA GLU A 270 37.47 24.28 -4.47
C GLU A 270 35.99 24.28 -4.02
N PRO A 271 35.65 23.61 -2.90
CA PRO A 271 34.31 23.68 -2.34
C PRO A 271 33.96 25.14 -2.11
N ALA A 272 32.96 25.64 -2.85
CA ALA A 272 32.53 27.02 -2.82
C ALA A 272 32.25 27.44 -1.37
N LYS A 273 33.18 28.20 -0.80
CA LYS A 273 33.00 28.82 0.52
C LYS A 273 31.72 29.65 0.44
N PRO A 274 30.80 29.54 1.43
CA PRO A 274 29.59 30.33 1.44
C PRO A 274 29.98 31.80 1.31
N SER A 275 29.37 32.49 0.34
CA SER A 275 29.66 33.91 0.09
C SER A 275 29.56 34.68 1.40
N ARG A 276 30.58 35.49 1.73
CA ARG A 276 30.64 36.36 2.91
C ARG A 276 29.37 37.23 3.08
N ALA A 277 28.68 37.51 1.97
CA ALA A 277 27.39 38.18 1.97
C ALA A 277 26.28 37.33 2.61
N ALA A 278 26.24 36.01 2.37
CA ALA A 278 25.29 35.10 3.00
C ALA A 278 25.55 34.92 4.50
N GLU A 279 26.82 34.92 4.92
CA GLU A 279 27.18 34.87 6.34
C GLU A 279 26.77 36.15 7.09
N LEU A 280 27.05 37.33 6.52
CA LEU A 280 26.61 38.61 7.08
C LEU A 280 25.08 38.71 7.15
N HIS A 281 24.38 38.21 6.13
CA HIS A 281 22.92 38.26 6.10
C HIS A 281 22.26 37.33 7.14
N ASN A 282 22.91 36.21 7.48
CA ASN A 282 22.50 35.34 8.58
C ASN A 282 22.82 35.96 9.94
N ALA A 283 23.99 36.61 10.09
CA ALA A 283 24.39 37.28 11.32
C ALA A 283 23.51 38.49 11.70
N LEU A 284 22.91 39.15 10.71
CA LEU A 284 22.03 40.32 10.90
C LEU A 284 20.59 39.97 11.27
N ASN A 285 20.19 38.70 11.26
CA ASN A 285 18.82 38.27 11.59
C ASN A 285 18.80 37.02 12.51
N PRO A 286 19.46 37.05 13.69
CA PRO A 286 19.50 35.90 14.61
C PRO A 286 18.12 35.52 15.16
N GLN A 287 17.14 36.42 15.10
CA GLN A 287 15.76 36.13 15.47
C GLN A 287 15.00 35.28 14.45
N ARG A 288 15.45 35.18 13.18
CA ARG A 288 14.75 34.37 12.16
C ARG A 288 14.89 32.86 12.38
N ASP A 289 15.98 32.42 13.00
CA ASP A 289 16.19 31.01 13.37
C ASP A 289 15.45 30.59 14.65
N GLN A 290 14.79 31.54 15.34
CA GLN A 290 14.11 31.27 16.62
C GLN A 290 12.67 30.75 16.48
N ARG A 291 12.09 30.67 15.26
CA ARG A 291 10.78 30.03 15.14
C ARG A 291 10.91 28.59 15.61
N PRO A 292 10.08 28.09 16.54
CA PRO A 292 10.13 26.70 16.97
C PRO A 292 9.99 25.76 15.76
N ALA A 293 10.72 24.65 15.79
CA ALA A 293 10.50 23.58 14.83
C ALA A 293 9.07 23.04 15.03
N VAL A 294 8.31 22.89 13.95
CA VAL A 294 7.02 22.19 13.95
C VAL A 294 7.29 20.76 14.39
N THR A 295 6.72 20.39 15.53
CA THR A 295 6.85 19.06 16.11
C THR A 295 5.67 18.17 15.73
N ALA A 296 5.79 16.87 16.02
CA ALA A 296 4.68 15.93 15.92
C ALA A 296 3.46 16.37 16.76
N ALA A 297 3.70 16.99 17.92
CA ALA A 297 2.65 17.48 18.80
C ALA A 297 1.90 18.67 18.16
N ASP A 298 2.61 19.56 17.47
CA ASP A 298 1.99 20.69 16.77
C ASP A 298 1.13 20.22 15.59
N LEU A 299 1.61 19.23 14.84
CA LEU A 299 0.80 18.60 13.78
C LEU A 299 -0.42 17.87 14.34
N SER A 300 -0.27 17.17 15.47
CA SER A 300 -1.40 16.50 16.13
C SER A 300 -2.45 17.52 16.56
N ARG A 301 -2.06 18.62 17.20
CA ARG A 301 -3.00 19.70 17.56
C ARG A 301 -3.65 20.29 16.33
N ALA A 302 -2.90 20.52 15.26
CA ALA A 302 -3.46 21.06 14.04
C ALA A 302 -4.50 20.13 13.39
N VAL A 303 -4.29 18.81 13.43
CA VAL A 303 -5.30 17.83 13.00
C VAL A 303 -6.59 17.98 13.83
N ASP A 304 -6.46 18.21 15.12
CA ASP A 304 -7.59 18.37 16.04
C ASP A 304 -8.30 19.71 15.81
N ASP A 305 -7.54 20.74 15.45
CA ASP A 305 -8.02 22.07 15.07
C ASP A 305 -8.62 22.10 13.65
N GLY A 306 -8.69 20.97 12.94
CA GLY A 306 -9.35 20.88 11.63
C GLY A 306 -8.42 21.02 10.42
N LEU A 307 -7.12 20.73 10.56
CA LEU A 307 -6.21 20.53 9.42
C LEU A 307 -6.75 19.47 8.47
N LEU A 308 -7.45 18.45 8.98
CA LEU A 308 -8.16 17.46 8.19
C LEU A 308 -9.66 17.60 8.42
N VAL A 309 -10.42 17.67 7.33
CA VAL A 309 -11.88 17.67 7.31
C VAL A 309 -12.34 16.25 7.03
N TRP A 310 -13.05 15.67 7.98
CA TRP A 310 -13.56 14.31 7.92
C TRP A 310 -15.00 14.32 7.41
N ARG A 311 -15.28 13.51 6.40
CA ARG A 311 -16.64 13.19 5.94
C ARG A 311 -16.83 11.70 6.11
N ILE A 312 -16.95 11.30 7.37
CA ILE A 312 -17.25 9.94 7.81
C ILE A 312 -18.65 10.01 8.40
N PRO A 313 -19.62 9.24 7.88
CA PRO A 313 -20.99 9.27 8.39
C PRO A 313 -21.04 8.62 9.78
N GLU A 314 -21.87 9.14 10.68
CA GLU A 314 -22.06 8.56 12.02
C GLU A 314 -22.87 7.25 11.98
N ALA A 315 -23.64 7.05 10.91
CA ALA A 315 -24.43 5.84 10.68
C ALA A 315 -24.30 5.34 9.24
N MET A 316 -24.36 4.02 9.06
CA MET A 316 -24.33 3.34 7.76
C MET A 316 -25.40 2.24 7.69
N TRP A 317 -25.85 1.91 6.49
CA TRP A 317 -26.76 0.79 6.27
C TRP A 317 -26.00 -0.47 5.90
N LEU A 318 -26.34 -1.60 6.51
CA LEU A 318 -25.73 -2.89 6.22
C LEU A 318 -25.82 -3.23 4.72
N GLY A 319 -24.67 -3.51 4.10
CA GLY A 319 -24.55 -3.87 2.68
C GLY A 319 -24.59 -2.69 1.70
N GLU A 320 -24.84 -1.45 2.15
CA GLU A 320 -24.87 -0.28 1.27
C GLU A 320 -23.48 0.38 1.20
N PRO A 321 -22.87 0.46 0.00
CA PRO A 321 -21.56 1.09 -0.15
C PRO A 321 -21.65 2.60 0.02
N ILE A 322 -20.90 3.15 0.97
CA ILE A 322 -20.84 4.60 1.24
C ILE A 322 -19.45 5.17 0.95
N THR A 323 -19.41 6.38 0.41
CA THR A 323 -18.13 7.08 0.18
C THR A 323 -17.69 7.78 1.45
N VAL A 324 -16.55 7.36 1.98
CA VAL A 324 -15.84 8.04 3.05
C VAL A 324 -14.77 8.95 2.46
N GLU A 325 -14.71 10.19 2.94
CA GLU A 325 -13.77 11.18 2.44
C GLU A 325 -13.02 11.88 3.58
N ILE A 326 -11.72 12.11 3.36
CA ILE A 326 -10.87 12.94 4.22
C ILE A 326 -10.20 13.98 3.33
N ALA A 327 -10.33 15.25 3.67
CA ALA A 327 -9.78 16.35 2.89
C ALA A 327 -8.85 17.23 3.74
N LEU A 328 -7.78 17.71 3.12
CA LEU A 328 -6.81 18.62 3.74
C LEU A 328 -7.31 20.05 3.70
N ASN A 329 -7.42 20.67 4.87
CA ASN A 329 -7.78 22.06 5.05
C ASN A 329 -6.58 22.96 4.71
N ARG A 330 -6.51 23.40 3.45
CA ARG A 330 -5.39 24.20 2.94
C ARG A 330 -5.15 25.50 3.71
N PRO A 331 -6.17 26.27 4.12
CA PRO A 331 -5.97 27.42 5.00
C PRO A 331 -5.24 27.08 6.29
N HIS A 332 -5.61 25.98 6.96
CA HIS A 332 -4.95 25.55 8.20
C HIS A 332 -3.50 25.12 7.95
N LEU A 333 -3.26 24.37 6.87
CA LEU A 333 -1.91 24.00 6.45
C LEU A 333 -1.04 25.25 6.19
N ALA A 334 -1.59 26.24 5.50
CA ALA A 334 -0.89 27.50 5.23
C ALA A 334 -0.59 28.28 6.52
N GLY A 335 -1.42 28.16 7.55
CA GLY A 335 -1.15 28.72 8.88
C GLY A 335 0.03 28.06 9.60
N LEU A 336 0.21 26.74 9.44
CA LEU A 336 1.36 26.01 9.97
C LEU A 336 2.66 26.32 9.24
N PHE A 337 2.57 26.56 7.93
CA PHE A 337 3.70 26.83 7.05
C PHE A 337 3.46 28.13 6.27
N PRO A 338 3.47 29.30 6.93
CA PRO A 338 3.16 30.57 6.29
C PRO A 338 4.13 30.82 5.14
N ALA A 339 3.58 31.11 3.97
CA ALA A 339 4.35 31.56 2.83
C ALA A 339 4.89 32.95 3.15
N ASP A 340 6.19 33.08 3.46
CA ASP A 340 6.79 34.41 3.57
C ASP A 340 6.83 35.03 2.17
N ALA A 341 5.92 35.96 1.96
CA ALA A 341 5.67 36.67 0.71
C ALA A 341 6.88 37.49 0.18
N ALA A 342 8.02 37.51 0.88
CA ALA A 342 9.15 38.40 0.60
C ALA A 342 10.50 37.71 0.32
N THR A 343 10.53 36.38 0.15
CA THR A 343 11.80 35.65 0.25
C THR A 343 12.42 35.27 -1.10
N THR A 344 13.48 35.98 -1.47
CA THR A 344 14.38 35.70 -2.59
C THR A 344 14.97 34.28 -2.51
N GLY A 345 15.17 33.66 -3.69
CA GLY A 345 15.23 32.21 -3.95
C GLY A 345 16.21 31.32 -3.15
N HIS A 346 17.10 31.84 -2.32
CA HIS A 346 18.02 31.02 -1.52
C HIS A 346 17.51 30.65 -0.12
N GLN A 347 16.48 31.34 0.41
CA GLN A 347 15.95 31.08 1.75
C GLN A 347 14.83 30.03 1.80
N ALA A 348 14.40 29.50 0.65
CA ALA A 348 13.39 28.44 0.59
C ALA A 348 13.92 27.08 1.08
N LEU A 349 15.25 26.88 1.11
CA LEU A 349 15.89 25.60 1.40
C LEU A 349 15.96 25.23 2.89
N ARG A 350 15.79 26.20 3.81
CA ARG A 350 15.96 25.97 5.27
C ARG A 350 14.65 25.88 6.06
N ARG A 351 13.51 25.77 5.37
CA ARG A 351 12.20 25.74 6.03
C ARG A 351 11.72 24.31 6.17
N GLN A 352 11.22 24.00 7.36
CA GLN A 352 10.43 22.80 7.52
C GLN A 352 9.22 22.86 6.60
N SER A 353 8.94 21.74 5.97
CA SER A 353 7.80 21.60 5.08
C SER A 353 7.27 20.18 5.15
N ILE A 354 5.95 20.03 4.97
CA ILE A 354 5.36 18.72 4.74
C ILE A 354 5.66 18.33 3.30
N GLU A 355 6.45 17.28 3.14
CA GLU A 355 6.73 16.70 1.82
C GLU A 355 5.58 15.81 1.38
N THR A 356 5.11 14.96 2.29
CA THR A 356 4.16 13.90 1.98
C THR A 356 3.21 13.67 3.13
N LEU A 357 1.94 13.42 2.80
CA LEU A 357 0.93 13.00 3.76
C LEU A 357 0.31 11.69 3.28
N SER A 358 0.26 10.71 4.18
CA SER A 358 -0.31 9.39 3.96
C SER A 358 -1.49 9.21 4.89
N VAL A 359 -2.67 8.95 4.34
CA VAL A 359 -3.89 8.66 5.12
C VAL A 359 -4.33 7.25 4.80
N SER A 360 -4.66 6.49 5.82
CA SER A 360 -5.11 5.10 5.71
C SER A 360 -6.34 4.91 6.57
N LEU A 361 -7.32 4.22 6.00
CA LEU A 361 -8.57 3.86 6.67
C LEU A 361 -8.54 2.36 6.99
N TYR A 362 -8.89 2.02 8.22
CA TYR A 362 -8.93 0.67 8.74
C TYR A 362 -10.27 0.43 9.44
N GLY A 363 -10.71 -0.81 9.42
CA GLY A 363 -11.85 -1.32 10.17
C GLY A 363 -11.66 -2.82 10.37
N HIS A 364 -12.50 -3.45 11.19
CA HIS A 364 -12.47 -4.90 11.33
C HIS A 364 -12.82 -5.56 9.99
N THR A 365 -12.00 -6.50 9.50
CA THR A 365 -12.15 -7.08 8.14
C THR A 365 -13.45 -7.83 7.95
N ASP A 366 -14.01 -8.35 9.03
CA ASP A 366 -15.26 -9.10 9.02
C ASP A 366 -16.48 -8.17 9.10
N VAL A 367 -16.25 -6.86 9.32
CA VAL A 367 -17.29 -5.83 9.50
C VAL A 367 -17.30 -4.86 8.33
N PHE A 368 -16.16 -4.55 7.73
CA PHE A 368 -16.08 -3.58 6.65
C PHE A 368 -15.29 -4.13 5.46
N GLU A 369 -15.88 -4.02 4.28
CA GLU A 369 -15.16 -4.09 3.02
C GLU A 369 -14.75 -2.66 2.62
N ILE A 370 -13.45 -2.38 2.63
CA ILE A 370 -12.91 -1.03 2.38
C ILE A 370 -12.13 -1.04 1.06
N GLU A 371 -12.71 -0.43 0.03
CA GLU A 371 -12.07 -0.23 -1.26
C GLU A 371 -11.49 1.19 -1.35
N ARG A 372 -10.18 1.29 -1.62
CA ARG A 372 -9.52 2.59 -1.73
C ARG A 372 -9.69 3.17 -3.14
N GLN A 373 -10.31 4.34 -3.22
CA GLN A 373 -10.56 5.06 -4.48
C GLN A 373 -9.48 6.10 -4.82
N SER A 374 -8.60 6.42 -3.87
CA SER A 374 -7.58 7.46 -4.00
C SER A 374 -6.16 6.94 -3.71
N GLU A 375 -5.14 7.72 -4.08
CA GLU A 375 -3.76 7.42 -3.67
C GLU A 375 -3.63 7.58 -2.15
N ARG A 376 -3.15 6.52 -1.48
CA ARG A 376 -2.89 6.53 -0.02
C ARG A 376 -1.97 7.67 0.39
N THR A 377 -0.96 7.94 -0.42
CA THR A 377 0.15 8.84 -0.12
C THR A 377 0.20 9.91 -1.17
N GLN A 378 0.09 11.17 -0.76
CA GLN A 378 0.07 12.31 -1.68
C GLN A 378 1.15 13.33 -1.29
N PHE A 379 1.74 13.96 -2.29
CA PHE A 379 2.69 15.07 -2.09
C PHE A 379 1.92 16.35 -1.75
N VAL A 380 2.27 16.96 -0.62
CA VAL A 380 1.54 18.13 -0.07
C VAL A 380 2.34 19.43 -0.23
N ILE A 381 3.52 19.38 -0.86
CA ILE A 381 4.38 20.54 -1.06
C ILE A 381 3.58 21.68 -1.71
N ALA A 382 3.52 22.84 -1.03
CA ALA A 382 2.74 24.00 -1.46
C ALA A 382 3.06 24.47 -2.91
N LYS A 383 4.30 24.24 -3.38
CA LYS A 383 4.70 24.51 -4.77
C LYS A 383 4.08 23.54 -5.78
N HIS A 384 3.86 22.28 -5.40
CA HIS A 384 3.28 21.25 -6.28
C HIS A 384 1.76 21.35 -6.38
N ALA A 385 1.10 21.91 -5.36
CA ALA A 385 -0.33 22.26 -5.44
C ALA A 385 -0.64 23.29 -6.56
N GLN A 386 0.38 23.99 -7.08
CA GLN A 386 0.25 24.96 -8.18
C GLN A 386 0.62 24.38 -9.55
N ALA A 387 1.24 23.20 -9.63
CA ALA A 387 1.90 22.68 -10.84
C ALA A 387 1.00 21.78 -11.72
N GLY A 388 -0.29 22.12 -11.89
CA GLY A 388 -1.15 21.50 -12.90
C GLY A 388 -1.86 20.19 -12.53
N ARG A 389 -1.81 19.76 -11.26
CA ARG A 389 -2.78 18.77 -10.75
C ARG A 389 -4.09 19.47 -10.41
N ASP A 390 -5.22 18.80 -10.67
CA ASP A 390 -6.53 19.32 -10.32
C ASP A 390 -6.56 19.63 -8.81
N PRO A 391 -6.69 20.92 -8.41
CA PRO A 391 -6.73 21.31 -7.02
C PRO A 391 -7.89 20.64 -6.27
N ALA A 392 -8.91 20.10 -6.94
CA ALA A 392 -9.98 19.36 -6.27
C ALA A 392 -9.57 17.97 -5.76
N THR A 393 -8.47 17.39 -6.27
CA THR A 393 -8.03 16.02 -5.92
C THR A 393 -6.84 15.98 -4.96
N VAL A 394 -5.98 17.00 -4.98
CA VAL A 394 -4.78 17.06 -4.13
C VAL A 394 -5.15 17.35 -2.69
N GLY A 395 -4.72 16.45 -1.79
CA GLY A 395 -5.06 16.48 -0.37
C GLY A 395 -6.45 15.90 -0.08
N ARG A 396 -6.99 15.07 -0.97
CA ARG A 396 -8.29 14.40 -0.78
C ARG A 396 -8.09 12.90 -0.87
N TRP A 397 -8.54 12.18 0.16
CA TRP A 397 -8.51 10.73 0.23
C TRP A 397 -9.93 10.21 0.32
N THR A 398 -10.30 9.35 -0.62
CA THR A 398 -11.62 8.72 -0.72
C THR A 398 -11.50 7.20 -0.65
N TRP A 399 -12.50 6.60 0.00
CA TRP A 399 -12.73 5.16 0.10
C TRP A 399 -14.21 4.87 -0.15
N LEU A 400 -14.50 3.72 -0.74
CA LEU A 400 -15.82 3.12 -0.75
C LEU A 400 -15.85 2.09 0.39
N VAL A 401 -16.76 2.26 1.33
CA VAL A 401 -16.88 1.42 2.52
C VAL A 401 -18.22 0.72 2.49
N THR A 402 -18.22 -0.61 2.51
CA THR A 402 -19.42 -1.43 2.57
C THR A 402 -19.44 -2.17 3.90
N PRO A 403 -20.39 -1.87 4.81
CA PRO A 403 -20.51 -2.60 6.06
C PRO A 403 -21.11 -4.00 5.82
N GLN A 404 -20.54 -5.00 6.48
CA GLN A 404 -20.85 -6.44 6.39
C GLN A 404 -21.45 -7.00 7.70
N ALA A 405 -21.40 -6.24 8.80
CA ALA A 405 -22.00 -6.61 10.08
C ALA A 405 -22.69 -5.40 10.72
N ALA A 406 -23.84 -5.63 11.36
CA ALA A 406 -24.60 -4.59 12.07
C ALA A 406 -24.02 -4.28 13.46
N GLY A 407 -24.49 -3.18 14.07
CA GLY A 407 -24.08 -2.73 15.40
C GLY A 407 -23.10 -1.56 15.38
N VAL A 408 -22.60 -1.18 16.57
CA VAL A 408 -21.62 -0.08 16.71
C VAL A 408 -20.23 -0.61 16.44
N GLN A 409 -19.53 0.00 15.49
CA GLN A 409 -18.25 -0.49 14.98
C GLN A 409 -17.25 0.65 14.81
N ASP A 410 -15.98 0.37 15.08
CA ASP A 410 -14.91 1.35 14.97
C ASP A 410 -14.32 1.40 13.56
N LEU A 411 -14.29 2.60 13.01
CA LEU A 411 -13.49 2.94 11.84
C LEU A 411 -12.27 3.76 12.30
N VAL A 412 -11.06 3.32 11.94
CA VAL A 412 -9.81 3.92 12.40
C VAL A 412 -9.08 4.58 11.25
N VAL A 413 -8.78 5.86 11.40
CA VAL A 413 -7.94 6.63 10.48
C VAL A 413 -6.54 6.75 11.05
N ARG A 414 -5.55 6.32 10.27
CA ARG A 414 -4.13 6.48 10.58
C ARG A 414 -3.50 7.49 9.62
N ILE A 415 -2.75 8.42 10.19
CA ILE A 415 -2.07 9.47 9.44
C ILE A 415 -0.57 9.37 9.68
N SER A 416 0.18 9.45 8.59
CA SER A 416 1.64 9.51 8.62
C SER A 416 2.10 10.66 7.75
N VAL A 417 2.97 11.49 8.29
CA VAL A 417 3.48 12.71 7.66
C VAL A 417 4.98 12.55 7.47
N LEU A 418 5.49 12.91 6.31
CA LEU A 418 6.93 13.06 6.09
C LEU A 418 7.26 14.55 6.17
N LEU A 419 7.87 14.94 7.28
CA LEU A 419 8.32 16.30 7.52
C LEU A 419 9.78 16.45 7.11
N ARG A 420 10.12 17.48 6.35
CA ARG A 420 11.53 17.85 6.23
C ARG A 420 11.93 18.72 7.40
N ASP A 421 13.02 18.36 8.06
CA ASP A 421 13.64 19.22 9.07
C ASP A 421 14.26 20.47 8.41
N ARG A 422 14.89 21.34 9.21
CA ARG A 422 15.54 22.56 8.69
C ARG A 422 16.76 22.29 7.82
N ASN A 423 17.33 21.08 7.94
CA ASN A 423 18.46 20.62 7.14
C ASN A 423 18.00 19.94 5.84
N GLY A 424 16.68 19.83 5.63
CA GLY A 424 16.09 19.15 4.50
C GLY A 424 16.05 17.64 4.64
N VAL A 425 16.37 17.08 5.80
CA VAL A 425 16.31 15.64 6.08
C VAL A 425 14.84 15.24 6.31
N PRO A 426 14.31 14.26 5.56
CA PRO A 426 12.95 13.78 5.78
C PRO A 426 12.86 12.95 7.07
N GLU A 427 11.98 13.36 7.97
CA GLU A 427 11.66 12.72 9.23
C GLU A 427 10.21 12.20 9.19
N PRO A 428 9.99 10.88 9.29
CA PRO A 428 8.65 10.33 9.34
C PRO A 428 8.03 10.57 10.71
N VAL A 429 6.86 11.18 10.71
CA VAL A 429 6.07 11.49 11.91
C VAL A 429 4.73 10.78 11.81
N ALA A 430 4.49 9.84 12.73
CA ALA A 430 3.18 9.21 12.89
C ALA A 430 2.31 10.07 13.82
N LEU A 431 1.10 10.37 13.39
CA LEU A 431 0.11 11.05 14.24
C LEU A 431 -0.72 10.00 14.99
N PRO A 432 -1.33 10.35 16.14
CA PRO A 432 -2.25 9.46 16.83
C PRO A 432 -3.38 8.98 15.91
N ASP A 433 -3.71 7.70 16.02
CA ASP A 433 -4.83 7.12 15.29
C ASP A 433 -6.14 7.74 15.77
N ARG A 434 -7.03 8.08 14.83
CA ARG A 434 -8.35 8.64 15.10
C ARG A 434 -9.39 7.54 14.93
N ARG A 435 -10.24 7.36 15.94
CA ARG A 435 -11.32 6.36 15.93
C ARG A 435 -12.66 7.05 15.78
N PHE A 436 -13.52 6.48 14.95
CA PHE A 436 -14.88 6.91 14.70
C PHE A 436 -15.80 5.73 15.00
N GLU A 437 -16.69 5.89 15.98
CA GLU A 437 -17.74 4.93 16.26
C GLU A 437 -18.86 5.14 15.24
N ILE A 438 -19.19 4.09 14.49
CA ILE A 438 -20.18 4.11 13.42
C ILE A 438 -21.32 3.16 13.80
N ALA A 439 -22.55 3.66 13.81
CA ALA A 439 -23.74 2.84 13.97
C ALA A 439 -24.11 2.17 12.64
N ILE A 440 -24.16 0.84 12.59
CA ILE A 440 -24.56 0.11 11.39
C ILE A 440 -25.94 -0.49 11.60
N ASP A 441 -26.92 0.07 10.89
CA ASP A 441 -28.32 -0.30 10.98
C ASP A 441 -28.71 -1.30 9.89
N VAL A 442 -29.70 -2.15 10.19
CA VAL A 442 -30.30 -3.07 9.23
C VAL A 442 -31.48 -2.37 8.57
N PRO A 443 -31.54 -2.24 7.23
CA PRO A 443 -32.63 -1.54 6.56
C PRO A 443 -33.98 -2.22 6.86
N GLU A 444 -34.93 -1.46 7.42
CA GLU A 444 -36.28 -1.93 7.74
C GLU A 444 -37.00 -2.33 6.44
N GLY A 445 -37.22 -3.63 6.22
CA GLY A 445 -37.89 -4.18 5.04
C GLY A 445 -37.00 -4.96 4.07
N ALA A 446 -35.68 -5.01 4.31
CA ALA A 446 -34.85 -6.04 3.69
C ALA A 446 -35.12 -7.36 4.44
N ASP A 447 -36.11 -8.13 3.98
CA ASP A 447 -36.32 -9.49 4.46
C ASP A 447 -34.98 -10.23 4.47
N LEU A 448 -34.58 -10.71 5.65
CA LEU A 448 -33.35 -11.46 5.95
C LEU A 448 -33.05 -12.59 4.93
N VAL A 449 -34.07 -13.02 4.19
CA VAL A 449 -34.02 -14.03 3.14
C VAL A 449 -33.20 -13.60 1.92
N SER A 450 -33.18 -12.31 1.55
CA SER A 450 -32.42 -11.83 0.39
C SER A 450 -30.91 -11.68 0.67
N GLY A 451 -30.55 -11.35 1.92
CA GLY A 451 -29.14 -11.26 2.35
C GLY A 451 -28.46 -12.64 2.45
N LEU A 452 -29.18 -13.66 2.92
CA LEU A 452 -28.70 -15.05 3.00
C LEU A 452 -28.58 -15.73 1.63
N ALA A 453 -29.39 -15.34 0.63
CA ALA A 453 -29.29 -15.89 -0.72
C ALA A 453 -28.01 -15.46 -1.46
N GLY A 454 -27.42 -14.32 -1.08
CA GLY A 454 -26.14 -13.84 -1.61
C GLY A 454 -24.92 -14.55 -1.02
N TRP A 455 -25.02 -15.07 0.21
CA TRP A 455 -23.91 -15.74 0.91
C TRP A 455 -23.60 -17.17 0.40
N HIS A 456 -24.52 -17.79 -0.33
CA HIS A 456 -24.32 -19.13 -0.90
C HIS A 456 -23.78 -19.15 -2.35
N ARG A 457 -23.41 -17.99 -2.92
CA ARG A 457 -22.68 -17.91 -4.19
C ARG A 457 -21.33 -17.21 -4.01
N ALA A 458 -20.39 -17.88 -3.35
CA ALA A 458 -18.96 -17.64 -3.51
C ALA A 458 -18.22 -18.98 -3.36
#